data_AF-A0A2N1T9J8-F1
#
_entry.id   AF-A0A2N1T9J8-F1
#
_cell.length_a   1.000
_cell.length_b   1.000
_cell.length_c   1.000
_cell.angle_alpha   90.00
_cell.angle_beta   90.00
_cell.angle_gamma   90.00
#
_symmetry.space_group_name_H-M   'P 1'
#
loop_
_entity.id
_entity.type
_entity.pdbx_description
1 polymer ?
#
loop_
_entity_poly.entity_id
_entity_poly.type
_entity_poly.pdbx_seq_one_letter_code
_entity_poly.pdbx_strand_id
1 'polypeptide(L)'
;MAKIKFREIRLSKANFNRLDIINQIIEEYQSDGYTLTLRQLYYQLVSRDIIPNKQSEYAKLSTVLKEGRMAGIVDWSAIEDRLRKPSSPASFDSPENILQAAIQQYELPRQKGQDIYLEVFVEKDALSGVLKRITERYHVPISVNRGYASASSMFDAYQRFSSAIEHGQSVKVLYLGDYDPSGIDMIRDIRDRIAEFAMGEYGYYSIEEALVEFNFSIEPIALTREQIKKYKPPPNPAKVTDPRAKEFIRNHGSKSWEVDALRPDVLSRLLDDAIRSNIDEDVFNEVIEREESDKVKLKSLMSYL
;
A
#
# COMPACT_ATOMS: atom_id res chain seq x y z
N MET A 1 17.65 -10.43 14.62
CA MET A 1 17.34 -10.03 16.01
C MET A 1 18.62 -9.62 16.69
N ALA A 2 18.70 -8.38 17.17
CA ALA A 2 19.85 -7.96 17.96
C ALA A 2 19.42 -6.85 18.92
N LYS A 3 18.96 -7.22 20.13
CA LYS A 3 18.85 -6.30 21.26
C LYS A 3 20.26 -5.95 21.77
N ILE A 4 20.95 -5.11 21.00
CA ILE A 4 22.30 -4.65 21.32
C ILE A 4 22.20 -3.38 22.16
N LYS A 5 22.83 -3.40 23.32
CA LYS A 5 22.96 -2.24 24.20
C LYS A 5 24.19 -1.43 23.81
N PHE A 6 23.99 -0.14 23.55
CA PHE A 6 25.05 0.80 23.19
C PHE A 6 25.34 1.82 24.28
N ARG A 7 24.41 2.08 25.20
CA ARG A 7 24.66 2.90 26.39
C ARG A 7 23.72 2.59 27.54
N GLU A 8 24.17 2.88 28.76
CA GLU A 8 23.31 2.95 29.93
C GLU A 8 22.40 4.18 29.87
N ILE A 9 21.15 4.02 30.26
CA ILE A 9 20.20 5.12 30.38
C ILE A 9 19.42 4.98 31.69
N ARG A 10 19.03 6.11 32.28
CA ARG A 10 18.06 6.13 33.38
C ARG A 10 16.70 6.48 32.80
N LEU A 11 15.83 5.47 32.70
CA LEU A 11 14.43 5.67 32.34
C LEU A 11 13.57 5.81 33.59
N SER A 12 12.56 6.67 33.52
CA SER A 12 11.50 6.69 34.53
C SER A 12 10.71 5.39 34.48
N LYS A 13 10.10 4.99 35.60
CA LYS A 13 9.20 3.81 35.65
C LYS A 13 8.08 3.89 34.60
N ALA A 14 7.55 5.09 34.36
CA ALA A 14 6.54 5.33 33.33
C ALA A 14 7.06 5.05 31.91
N ASN A 15 8.29 5.47 31.60
CA ASN A 15 8.88 5.20 30.29
C ASN A 15 9.25 3.72 30.12
N PHE A 16 9.65 3.03 31.19
CA PHE A 16 9.90 1.60 31.16
C PHE A 16 8.61 0.82 30.84
N ASN A 17 7.53 1.08 31.59
CA ASN A 17 6.21 0.47 31.31
C ASN A 17 5.72 0.78 29.88
N ARG A 18 5.98 2.00 29.38
CA ARG A 18 5.63 2.37 28.01
C ARG A 18 6.44 1.56 26.98
N LEU A 19 7.71 1.27 27.24
CA LEU A 19 8.53 0.42 26.36
C LEU A 19 8.07 -1.05 26.37
N ASP A 20 7.59 -1.57 27.51
CA ASP A 20 7.03 -2.92 27.57
C ASP A 20 5.80 -3.06 26.69
N ILE A 21 4.87 -2.09 26.77
CA ILE A 21 3.69 -2.04 25.90
C ILE A 21 4.09 -1.93 24.42
N ILE A 22 5.10 -1.10 24.12
CA ILE A 22 5.63 -0.97 22.76
C ILE A 22 6.18 -2.31 22.25
N ASN A 23 6.96 -3.03 23.07
CA ASN A 23 7.50 -4.34 22.68
C ASN A 23 6.38 -5.35 22.41
N GLN A 24 5.34 -5.40 23.23
CA GLN A 24 4.19 -6.28 23.00
C GLN A 24 3.49 -6.01 21.66
N ILE A 25 3.27 -4.72 21.34
CA ILE A 25 2.70 -4.34 20.04
C ILE A 25 3.65 -4.75 18.92
N ILE A 26 4.96 -4.48 19.04
CA ILE A 26 5.90 -4.86 17.98
C ILE A 26 5.93 -6.38 17.78
N GLU A 27 5.95 -7.16 18.85
CA GLU A 27 5.95 -8.62 18.80
C GLU A 27 4.68 -9.16 18.10
N GLU A 28 3.50 -8.58 18.38
CA GLU A 28 2.24 -8.89 17.69
C GLU A 28 2.36 -8.68 16.17
N TYR A 29 2.90 -7.54 15.73
CA TYR A 29 3.07 -7.26 14.31
C TYR A 29 4.16 -8.11 13.66
N GLN A 30 5.24 -8.42 14.38
CA GLN A 30 6.31 -9.27 13.90
C GLN A 30 5.86 -10.73 13.73
N SER A 31 4.98 -11.25 14.60
CA SER A 31 4.41 -12.58 14.42
C SER A 31 3.54 -12.67 13.16
N ASP A 32 2.92 -11.55 12.77
CA ASP A 32 2.17 -11.43 11.52
C ASP A 32 3.08 -11.11 10.31
N GLY A 33 4.41 -11.09 10.50
CA GLY A 33 5.40 -10.83 9.45
C GLY A 33 5.56 -9.36 9.08
N TYR A 34 5.05 -8.42 9.86
CA TYR A 34 5.16 -6.98 9.61
C TYR A 34 6.19 -6.32 10.52
N THR A 35 6.96 -5.37 9.95
CA THR A 35 7.82 -4.46 10.72
C THR A 35 7.19 -3.08 10.72
N LEU A 36 7.04 -2.47 11.89
CA LEU A 36 6.40 -1.17 12.02
C LEU A 36 7.40 -0.03 11.76
N THR A 37 6.91 1.04 11.15
CA THR A 37 7.56 2.36 11.24
C THR A 37 7.21 3.05 12.57
N LEU A 38 8.00 4.04 12.99
CA LEU A 38 7.66 4.87 14.16
C LEU A 38 6.25 5.47 14.08
N ARG A 39 5.84 5.90 12.88
CA ARG A 39 4.50 6.47 12.65
C ARG A 39 3.39 5.43 12.79
N GLN A 40 3.58 4.23 12.28
CA GLN A 40 2.60 3.16 12.46
C GLN A 40 2.50 2.77 13.93
N LEU A 41 3.63 2.62 14.64
CA LEU A 41 3.63 2.34 16.08
C LEU A 41 2.86 3.43 16.86
N TYR A 42 3.06 4.71 16.52
CA TYR A 42 2.29 5.80 17.12
C TYR A 42 0.78 5.61 16.96
N TYR A 43 0.30 5.31 15.75
CA TYR A 43 -1.13 5.09 15.53
C TYR A 43 -1.65 3.82 16.21
N GLN A 44 -0.83 2.77 16.34
CA GLN A 44 -1.22 1.58 17.09
C GLN A 44 -1.39 1.86 18.59
N LEU A 45 -0.64 2.82 19.14
CA LEU A 45 -0.82 3.28 20.51
C LEU A 45 -2.06 4.19 20.64
N VAL A 46 -2.33 5.04 19.65
CA VAL A 46 -3.53 5.89 19.62
C VAL A 46 -4.81 5.06 19.49
N SER A 47 -4.84 4.07 18.59
CA SER A 47 -6.03 3.24 18.35
C SER A 47 -6.39 2.35 19.54
N ARG A 48 -5.40 2.00 20.37
CA ARG A 48 -5.56 1.25 21.63
C ARG A 48 -5.81 2.16 22.85
N ASP A 49 -6.02 3.46 22.64
CA ASP A 49 -6.24 4.47 23.69
C ASP A 49 -5.09 4.56 24.73
N ILE A 50 -3.86 4.22 24.32
CA ILE A 50 -2.67 4.25 25.18
C ILE A 50 -2.07 5.66 25.23
N ILE A 51 -2.14 6.39 24.11
CA ILE A 51 -1.69 7.78 24.01
C ILE A 51 -2.71 8.63 23.24
N PRO A 52 -2.85 9.93 23.58
CA PRO A 52 -3.70 10.83 22.80
C PRO A 52 -3.06 11.14 21.44
N ASN A 53 -3.89 11.38 20.43
CA ASN A 53 -3.44 11.80 19.10
C ASN A 53 -2.95 13.27 19.12
N LYS A 54 -1.70 13.48 19.53
CA LYS A 54 -1.04 14.80 19.60
C LYS A 54 0.40 14.74 19.11
N GLN A 55 0.82 15.77 18.36
CA GLN A 55 2.20 15.90 17.86
C GLN A 55 3.26 15.85 18.97
N SER A 56 2.92 16.35 20.16
CA SER A 56 3.79 16.28 21.34
C SER A 56 4.00 14.84 21.83
N GLU A 57 3.00 13.97 21.73
CA GLU A 57 3.16 12.55 22.07
C GLU A 57 3.98 11.81 21.01
N TYR A 58 3.85 12.17 19.74
CA TYR A 58 4.71 11.64 18.69
C TYR A 58 6.20 11.94 18.96
N ALA A 59 6.53 13.19 19.33
CA ALA A 59 7.89 13.59 19.66
C ALA A 59 8.43 12.85 20.91
N LYS A 60 7.58 12.66 21.93
CA LYS A 60 7.92 11.88 23.12
C LYS A 60 8.16 10.40 22.78
N LEU A 61 7.30 9.80 21.98
CA LEU A 61 7.44 8.41 21.53
C LEU A 61 8.75 8.21 20.78
N SER A 62 9.06 9.10 19.83
CA SER A 62 10.34 9.08 19.10
C SER A 62 11.54 9.06 20.05
N THR A 63 11.52 9.92 21.07
CA THR A 63 12.60 10.02 22.06
C THR A 63 12.69 8.75 22.91
N VAL A 64 11.57 8.28 23.47
CA VAL A 64 11.53 7.08 24.32
C VAL A 64 11.98 5.84 23.55
N LEU A 65 11.54 5.68 22.30
CA LEU A 65 11.90 4.56 21.45
C LEU A 65 13.38 4.57 21.09
N LYS A 66 13.95 5.74 20.78
CA LYS A 66 15.38 5.91 20.56
C LYS A 66 16.18 5.48 21.78
N GLU A 67 15.83 5.97 22.98
CA GLU A 67 16.52 5.59 24.20
C GLU A 67 16.36 4.09 24.51
N GLY A 68 15.15 3.53 24.34
CA GLY A 68 14.90 2.10 24.52
C GLY A 68 15.75 1.21 23.61
N ARG A 69 15.96 1.60 22.34
CA ARG A 69 16.87 0.90 21.42
C ARG A 69 18.33 1.04 21.83
N MET A 70 18.76 2.25 22.19
CA MET A 70 20.13 2.51 22.69
C MET A 70 20.48 1.70 23.94
N ALA A 71 19.48 1.40 24.77
CA ALA A 71 19.63 0.60 25.98
C ALA A 71 19.49 -0.91 25.78
N GLY A 72 19.21 -1.37 24.55
CA GLY A 72 18.95 -2.79 24.25
C GLY A 72 17.60 -3.31 24.76
N ILE A 73 16.65 -2.43 25.12
CA ILE A 73 15.31 -2.82 25.60
C ILE A 73 14.40 -3.18 24.41
N VAL A 74 14.54 -2.43 23.32
CA VAL A 74 13.81 -2.61 22.05
C VAL A 74 14.79 -3.10 20.98
N ASP A 75 14.41 -4.13 20.21
CA ASP A 75 15.28 -4.69 19.16
C ASP A 75 15.55 -3.64 18.06
N TRP A 76 16.79 -3.60 17.56
CA TRP A 76 17.16 -2.71 16.46
C TRP A 76 16.43 -3.04 15.16
N SER A 77 16.02 -4.29 14.93
CA SER A 77 15.20 -4.68 13.79
C SER A 77 13.69 -4.51 14.01
N ALA A 78 13.26 -4.06 15.20
CA ALA A 78 11.86 -3.92 15.59
C ALA A 78 11.13 -2.80 14.85
N ILE A 79 11.88 -1.77 14.43
CA ILE A 79 11.34 -0.54 13.84
C ILE A 79 12.14 -0.19 12.61
N GLU A 80 11.47 -0.04 11.48
CA GLU A 80 12.11 0.29 10.21
C GLU A 80 11.98 1.77 9.84
N ASP A 81 13.07 2.34 9.31
CA ASP A 81 13.09 3.63 8.62
C ASP A 81 13.14 3.35 7.11
N ARG A 82 12.01 3.51 6.44
CA ARG A 82 11.88 3.22 4.99
C ARG A 82 12.49 4.31 4.11
N LEU A 83 12.72 5.51 4.64
CA LEU A 83 13.11 6.68 3.85
C LEU A 83 14.63 6.88 3.76
N ARG A 84 15.41 6.21 4.61
CA ARG A 84 16.85 6.43 4.78
C ARG A 84 17.69 5.16 4.61
N LYS A 85 17.33 4.30 3.66
CA LYS A 85 18.17 3.15 3.31
C LYS A 85 19.33 3.62 2.44
N PRO A 86 20.59 3.34 2.81
CA PRO A 86 21.72 3.62 1.92
C PRO A 86 21.55 2.81 0.64
N SER A 87 21.58 3.47 -0.52
CA SER A 87 21.69 2.79 -1.81
C SER A 87 23.13 2.33 -1.96
N SER A 88 23.36 1.02 -2.04
CA SER A 88 24.65 0.45 -2.40
C SER A 88 24.55 -0.12 -3.81
N PRO A 89 25.58 0.03 -4.66
CA PRO A 89 25.61 -0.64 -5.95
C PRO A 89 25.45 -2.15 -5.79
N ALA A 90 24.75 -2.79 -6.74
CA ALA A 90 24.70 -4.25 -6.79
C ALA A 90 26.10 -4.79 -7.05
N SER A 91 26.57 -5.70 -6.19
CA SER A 91 27.84 -6.41 -6.34
C SER A 91 27.65 -7.85 -5.88
N PHE A 92 28.38 -8.76 -6.50
CA PHE A 92 28.25 -10.20 -6.29
C PHE A 92 29.65 -10.80 -6.19
N ASP A 93 29.84 -11.72 -5.26
CA ASP A 93 31.16 -12.32 -4.99
C ASP A 93 31.58 -13.31 -6.09
N SER A 94 30.62 -13.78 -6.91
CA SER A 94 30.88 -14.73 -7.99
C SER A 94 29.83 -14.65 -9.11
N PRO A 95 30.14 -15.18 -10.32
CA PRO A 95 29.16 -15.34 -11.41
C PRO A 95 27.93 -16.17 -11.01
N GLU A 96 28.09 -17.19 -10.17
CA GLU A 96 26.97 -18.02 -9.70
C GLU A 96 26.00 -17.21 -8.83
N ASN A 97 26.52 -16.27 -8.01
CA ASN A 97 25.71 -15.43 -7.14
C ASN A 97 24.80 -14.47 -7.94
N ILE A 98 25.32 -13.86 -9.01
CA ILE A 98 24.49 -13.02 -9.88
C ILE A 98 23.46 -13.83 -10.64
N LEU A 99 23.80 -15.03 -11.13
CA LEU A 99 22.82 -15.91 -11.77
C LEU A 99 21.73 -16.36 -10.80
N GLN A 100 22.09 -16.74 -9.57
CA GLN A 100 21.12 -17.12 -8.55
C GLN A 100 20.18 -15.98 -8.19
N ALA A 101 20.70 -14.75 -8.07
CA ALA A 101 19.89 -13.56 -7.86
C ALA A 101 18.95 -13.29 -9.04
N ALA A 102 19.44 -13.38 -10.27
CA ALA A 102 18.63 -13.22 -11.48
C ALA A 102 17.51 -14.28 -11.57
N ILE A 103 17.80 -15.54 -11.22
CA ILE A 103 16.80 -16.62 -11.18
C ILE A 103 15.73 -16.35 -10.13
N GLN A 104 16.10 -15.87 -8.95
CA GLN A 104 15.15 -15.54 -7.89
C GLN A 104 14.25 -14.35 -8.24
N GLN A 105 14.76 -13.40 -9.02
CA GLN A 105 14.04 -12.23 -9.49
C GLN A 105 13.28 -12.46 -10.81
N TYR A 106 13.46 -13.62 -11.45
CA TYR A 106 12.79 -13.92 -12.70
C TYR A 106 11.30 -14.12 -12.46
N GLU A 107 10.52 -13.19 -12.97
CA GLU A 107 9.06 -13.23 -12.96
C GLU A 107 8.56 -12.76 -14.32
N LEU A 108 7.49 -13.37 -14.80
CA LEU A 108 6.81 -13.02 -16.03
C LEU A 108 5.66 -12.05 -15.71
N PRO A 109 5.23 -11.20 -16.66
CA PRO A 109 4.08 -10.33 -16.44
C PRO A 109 2.80 -11.15 -16.17
N ARG A 110 2.41 -11.26 -14.90
CA ARG A 110 1.32 -12.16 -14.45
C ARG A 110 -0.08 -11.69 -14.82
N GLN A 111 -0.22 -10.43 -15.23
CA GLN A 111 -1.46 -9.88 -15.78
C GLN A 111 -1.65 -10.16 -17.28
N LYS A 112 -0.63 -10.71 -17.96
CA LYS A 112 -0.72 -10.96 -19.40
C LYS A 112 -1.71 -12.09 -19.68
N GLY A 113 -2.66 -11.85 -20.58
CA GLY A 113 -3.70 -12.81 -20.96
C GLY A 113 -4.95 -12.75 -20.10
N GLN A 114 -4.97 -11.91 -19.05
CA GLN A 114 -6.17 -11.63 -18.27
C GLN A 114 -7.14 -10.74 -19.05
N ASP A 115 -8.45 -10.94 -18.91
CA ASP A 115 -9.47 -10.07 -19.52
C ASP A 115 -9.49 -8.66 -18.91
N ILE A 116 -8.98 -8.54 -17.69
CA ILE A 116 -8.95 -7.29 -16.92
C ILE A 116 -7.50 -6.93 -16.59
N TYR A 117 -7.09 -5.73 -16.99
CA TYR A 117 -5.90 -5.08 -16.48
C TYR A 117 -6.22 -4.35 -15.17
N LEU A 118 -5.52 -4.73 -14.12
CA LEU A 118 -5.68 -4.17 -12.78
C LEU A 118 -4.55 -3.19 -12.46
N GLU A 119 -4.93 -2.08 -11.82
CA GLU A 119 -3.99 -1.19 -11.14
C GLU A 119 -4.56 -0.77 -9.77
N VAL A 120 -3.70 -0.68 -8.75
CA VAL A 120 -4.09 -0.26 -7.40
C VAL A 120 -3.76 1.21 -7.20
N PHE A 121 -4.75 2.00 -6.78
CA PHE A 121 -4.54 3.40 -6.41
C PHE A 121 -4.72 3.55 -4.91
N VAL A 122 -3.74 4.16 -4.24
CA VAL A 122 -3.79 4.37 -2.78
C VAL A 122 -3.49 5.83 -2.41
N GLU A 123 -4.34 6.43 -1.59
CA GLU A 123 -4.19 7.82 -1.13
C GLU A 123 -3.02 8.02 -0.14
N LYS A 124 -2.61 6.96 0.55
CA LYS A 124 -1.65 7.05 1.65
C LYS A 124 -0.38 6.26 1.41
N ASP A 125 0.74 6.98 1.34
CA ASP A 125 2.08 6.41 1.23
C ASP A 125 2.44 5.46 2.38
N ALA A 126 1.91 5.71 3.58
CA ALA A 126 2.11 4.83 4.73
C ALA A 126 1.58 3.39 4.50
N LEU A 127 0.59 3.22 3.62
CA LEU A 127 -0.01 1.92 3.30
C LEU A 127 0.75 1.14 2.23
N SER A 128 1.57 1.83 1.42
CA SER A 128 2.26 1.22 0.27
C SER A 128 3.03 -0.05 0.62
N GLY A 129 3.76 -0.07 1.75
CA GLY A 129 4.54 -1.24 2.15
C GLY A 129 3.71 -2.47 2.52
N VAL A 130 2.48 -2.31 3.01
CA VAL A 130 1.58 -3.43 3.32
C VAL A 130 0.95 -3.96 2.03
N LEU A 131 0.54 -3.04 1.14
CA LEU A 131 -0.16 -3.38 -0.10
C LEU A 131 0.80 -3.97 -1.14
N LYS A 132 2.04 -3.49 -1.23
CA LYS A 132 3.05 -3.96 -2.19
C LYS A 132 3.28 -5.47 -2.11
N ARG A 133 3.27 -6.04 -0.91
CA ARG A 133 3.41 -7.51 -0.73
C ARG A 133 2.34 -8.31 -1.48
N ILE A 134 1.13 -7.75 -1.57
CA ILE A 134 0.02 -8.37 -2.29
C ILE A 134 0.14 -8.06 -3.78
N THR A 135 0.36 -6.79 -4.14
CA THR A 135 0.41 -6.39 -5.55
C THR A 135 1.58 -7.01 -6.31
N GLU A 136 2.75 -7.17 -5.66
CA GLU A 136 3.93 -7.88 -6.20
C GLU A 136 3.62 -9.35 -6.50
N ARG A 137 2.78 -10.01 -5.68
CA ARG A 137 2.38 -11.39 -5.95
C ARG A 137 1.66 -11.53 -7.29
N TYR A 138 0.80 -10.57 -7.63
CA TYR A 138 -0.04 -10.62 -8.83
C TYR A 138 0.49 -9.77 -9.99
N HIS A 139 1.67 -9.13 -9.85
CA HIS A 139 2.20 -8.14 -10.82
C HIS A 139 1.20 -7.00 -11.12
N VAL A 140 0.43 -6.59 -10.12
CA VAL A 140 -0.48 -5.46 -10.21
C VAL A 140 0.29 -4.18 -9.85
N PRO A 141 0.35 -3.15 -10.71
CA PRO A 141 0.99 -1.89 -10.34
C PRO A 141 0.26 -1.19 -9.20
N ILE A 142 1.00 -0.42 -8.41
CA ILE A 142 0.44 0.39 -7.32
C ILE A 142 0.89 1.84 -7.44
N SER A 143 -0.08 2.73 -7.62
CA SER A 143 0.08 4.18 -7.68
C SER A 143 -0.26 4.79 -6.32
N VAL A 144 0.72 5.43 -5.69
CA VAL A 144 0.60 6.05 -4.37
C VAL A 144 0.41 7.56 -4.54
N ASN A 145 -0.83 8.01 -4.39
CA ASN A 145 -1.22 9.39 -4.57
C ASN A 145 -1.27 10.10 -3.22
N ARG A 146 -0.35 11.02 -2.90
CA ARG A 146 -0.36 11.76 -1.63
C ARG A 146 -1.43 12.86 -1.61
N GLY A 147 -2.69 12.47 -1.71
CA GLY A 147 -3.77 13.39 -2.09
C GLY A 147 -4.19 13.15 -3.54
N TYR A 148 -4.54 14.24 -4.24
CA TYR A 148 -4.84 14.19 -5.67
C TYR A 148 -3.60 13.79 -6.47
N ALA A 149 -3.79 12.95 -7.48
CA ALA A 149 -2.73 12.55 -8.39
C ALA A 149 -2.25 13.77 -9.21
N SER A 150 -0.96 13.81 -9.53
CA SER A 150 -0.44 14.83 -10.44
C SER A 150 -0.88 14.53 -11.88
N ALA A 151 -0.92 15.56 -12.74
CA ALA A 151 -1.23 15.38 -14.16
C ALA A 151 -0.30 14.35 -14.82
N SER A 152 1.01 14.39 -14.52
CA SER A 152 1.97 13.40 -15.02
C SER A 152 1.66 11.99 -14.55
N SER A 153 1.36 11.79 -13.26
CA SER A 153 1.01 10.46 -12.74
C SER A 153 -0.26 9.89 -13.38
N MET A 154 -1.24 10.76 -13.64
CA MET A 154 -2.48 10.36 -14.31
C MET A 154 -2.26 10.06 -15.79
N PHE A 155 -1.41 10.82 -16.46
CA PHE A 155 -1.04 10.55 -17.85
C PHE A 155 -0.25 9.24 -17.98
N ASP A 156 0.71 8.98 -17.08
CA ASP A 156 1.46 7.72 -17.08
C ASP A 156 0.52 6.51 -16.87
N ALA A 157 -0.48 6.64 -15.97
CA ALA A 157 -1.50 5.61 -15.76
C ALA A 157 -2.36 5.42 -17.01
N TYR A 158 -2.83 6.53 -17.59
CA TYR A 158 -3.59 6.52 -18.83
C TYR A 158 -2.84 5.80 -19.97
N GLN A 159 -1.53 6.04 -20.15
CA GLN A 159 -0.74 5.33 -21.17
C GLN A 159 -0.72 3.81 -20.96
N ARG A 160 -0.64 3.35 -19.70
CA ARG A 160 -0.74 1.91 -19.39
C ARG A 160 -2.14 1.38 -19.71
N PHE A 161 -3.17 2.15 -19.40
CA PHE A 161 -4.56 1.78 -19.65
C PHE A 161 -4.86 1.69 -21.15
N SER A 162 -4.46 2.69 -21.94
CA SER A 162 -4.59 2.66 -23.41
C SER A 162 -3.90 1.44 -23.98
N SER A 163 -2.67 1.14 -23.52
CA SER A 163 -1.96 -0.06 -23.97
C SER A 163 -2.71 -1.35 -23.61
N ALA A 164 -3.28 -1.47 -22.41
CA ALA A 164 -4.07 -2.64 -22.03
C ALA A 164 -5.32 -2.81 -22.92
N ILE A 165 -6.02 -1.71 -23.22
CA ILE A 165 -7.21 -1.69 -24.07
C ILE A 165 -6.88 -2.08 -25.51
N GLU A 166 -5.76 -1.59 -26.05
CA GLU A 166 -5.26 -2.00 -27.37
C GLU A 166 -4.96 -3.50 -27.45
N HIS A 167 -4.61 -4.13 -26.33
CA HIS A 167 -4.43 -5.57 -26.20
C HIS A 167 -5.73 -6.33 -25.90
N GLY A 168 -6.89 -5.65 -25.96
CA GLY A 168 -8.21 -6.26 -25.78
C GLY A 168 -8.64 -6.44 -24.32
N GLN A 169 -7.92 -5.85 -23.35
CA GLN A 169 -8.28 -5.92 -21.94
C GLN A 169 -9.24 -4.79 -21.57
N SER A 170 -10.11 -5.04 -20.59
CA SER A 170 -10.78 -3.98 -19.84
C SER A 170 -9.86 -3.45 -18.75
N VAL A 171 -10.03 -2.20 -18.31
CA VAL A 171 -9.21 -1.61 -17.24
C VAL A 171 -10.04 -1.42 -15.99
N LYS A 172 -9.51 -1.87 -14.85
CA LYS A 172 -10.11 -1.64 -13.55
C LYS A 172 -9.08 -1.17 -12.52
N VAL A 173 -9.38 -0.04 -11.89
CA VAL A 173 -8.59 0.50 -10.78
C VAL A 173 -9.20 0.09 -9.45
N LEU A 174 -8.42 -0.58 -8.60
CA LEU A 174 -8.79 -0.86 -7.21
C LEU A 174 -8.34 0.31 -6.32
N TYR A 175 -9.30 1.04 -5.76
CA TYR A 175 -9.03 2.27 -5.01
C TYR A 175 -9.08 2.06 -3.48
N LEU A 176 -8.04 2.51 -2.79
CA LEU A 176 -7.96 2.58 -1.33
C LEU A 176 -7.73 4.02 -0.87
N GLY A 177 -8.73 4.62 -0.22
CA GLY A 177 -8.69 5.99 0.27
C GLY A 177 -9.52 6.21 1.52
N ASP A 178 -9.38 7.40 2.09
CA ASP A 178 -10.12 7.81 3.28
C ASP A 178 -11.62 7.96 2.98
N TYR A 179 -12.45 7.68 3.97
CA TYR A 179 -13.88 7.99 3.91
C TYR A 179 -14.11 9.43 4.39
N ASP A 180 -13.74 10.38 3.55
CA ASP A 180 -13.85 11.81 3.82
C ASP A 180 -14.21 12.60 2.54
N PRO A 181 -14.44 13.93 2.61
CA PRO A 181 -14.81 14.72 1.44
C PRO A 181 -13.82 14.65 0.27
N SER A 182 -12.51 14.58 0.55
CA SER A 182 -11.46 14.55 -0.46
C SER A 182 -11.28 13.14 -1.03
N GLY A 183 -11.25 12.10 -0.19
CA GLY A 183 -11.08 10.71 -0.63
C GLY A 183 -12.21 10.23 -1.55
N ILE A 184 -13.45 10.62 -1.28
CA ILE A 184 -14.58 10.33 -2.19
C ILE A 184 -14.44 11.09 -3.51
N ASP A 185 -14.02 12.35 -3.46
CA ASP A 185 -13.88 13.19 -4.65
C ASP A 185 -12.72 12.76 -5.55
N MET A 186 -11.66 12.17 -4.99
CA MET A 186 -10.55 11.63 -5.78
C MET A 186 -10.99 10.54 -6.75
N ILE A 187 -11.98 9.72 -6.40
CA ILE A 187 -12.52 8.71 -7.32
C ILE A 187 -13.11 9.40 -8.55
N ARG A 188 -13.83 10.50 -8.35
CA ARG A 188 -14.38 11.33 -9.43
C ARG A 188 -13.27 12.03 -10.22
N ASP A 189 -12.27 12.61 -9.56
CA ASP A 189 -11.12 13.26 -10.23
C ASP A 189 -10.31 12.28 -11.10
N ILE A 190 -10.02 11.06 -10.61
CA ILE A 190 -9.35 10.01 -11.41
C ILE A 190 -10.20 9.69 -12.64
N ARG A 191 -11.50 9.44 -12.44
CA ARG A 191 -12.44 9.12 -13.52
C ARG A 191 -12.47 10.20 -14.59
N ASP A 192 -12.68 11.44 -14.18
CA ASP A 192 -12.86 12.56 -15.10
C ASP A 192 -11.56 12.87 -15.86
N ARG A 193 -10.38 12.72 -15.24
CA ARG A 193 -9.07 12.89 -15.91
C ARG A 193 -8.76 11.79 -16.92
N ILE A 194 -9.02 10.53 -16.59
CA ILE A 194 -8.86 9.42 -17.55
C ILE A 194 -9.79 9.64 -18.74
N ALA A 195 -11.04 10.04 -18.49
CA ALA A 195 -11.97 10.38 -19.55
C ALA A 195 -11.49 11.56 -20.39
N GLU A 196 -10.96 12.62 -19.78
CA GLU A 196 -10.40 13.78 -20.49
C GLU A 196 -9.28 13.37 -21.46
N PHE A 197 -8.34 12.52 -21.02
CA PHE A 197 -7.29 12.00 -21.90
C PHE A 197 -7.85 11.12 -23.02
N ALA A 198 -8.78 10.23 -22.69
CA ALA A 198 -9.43 9.37 -23.68
C ALA A 198 -10.22 10.18 -24.72
N MET A 199 -10.94 11.22 -24.30
CA MET A 199 -11.63 12.16 -25.21
C MET A 199 -10.63 12.87 -26.12
N GLY A 200 -9.49 13.31 -25.58
CA GLY A 200 -8.46 14.00 -26.35
C GLY A 200 -7.78 13.12 -27.40
N GLU A 201 -7.55 11.84 -27.10
CA GLU A 201 -6.87 10.90 -27.99
C GLU A 201 -7.82 10.22 -28.99
N TYR A 202 -8.99 9.77 -28.53
CA TYR A 202 -9.94 8.99 -29.33
C TYR A 202 -11.12 9.80 -29.86
N GLY A 203 -11.27 11.07 -29.45
CA GLY A 203 -12.27 11.98 -29.99
C GLY A 203 -13.69 11.80 -29.46
N TYR A 204 -13.87 11.21 -28.27
CA TYR A 204 -15.18 11.06 -27.61
C TYR A 204 -15.81 12.41 -27.26
N TYR A 205 -17.15 12.49 -27.27
CA TYR A 205 -17.89 13.74 -27.12
C TYR A 205 -18.35 14.04 -25.69
N SER A 206 -18.26 13.06 -24.79
CA SER A 206 -18.63 13.21 -23.37
C SER A 206 -17.79 12.31 -22.47
N ILE A 207 -17.75 12.63 -21.17
CA ILE A 207 -17.07 11.81 -20.16
C ILE A 207 -17.73 10.42 -20.08
N GLU A 208 -19.06 10.36 -20.12
CA GLU A 208 -19.80 9.11 -20.02
C GLU A 208 -19.53 8.18 -21.21
N GLU A 209 -19.49 8.72 -22.42
CA GLU A 209 -19.09 7.99 -23.64
C GLU A 209 -17.65 7.51 -23.52
N ALA A 210 -16.72 8.40 -23.14
CA ALA A 210 -15.32 8.06 -23.01
C ALA A 210 -15.09 6.92 -22.02
N LEU A 211 -15.76 6.91 -20.87
CA LEU A 211 -15.59 5.86 -19.86
C LEU A 211 -16.11 4.49 -20.34
N VAL A 212 -17.21 4.49 -21.11
CA VAL A 212 -17.79 3.25 -21.65
C VAL A 212 -16.92 2.70 -22.78
N GLU A 213 -16.57 3.55 -23.74
CA GLU A 213 -15.79 3.14 -24.92
C GLU A 213 -14.33 2.82 -24.57
N PHE A 214 -13.74 3.56 -23.63
CA PHE A 214 -12.41 3.28 -23.07
C PHE A 214 -12.44 2.14 -22.03
N ASN A 215 -13.58 1.47 -21.84
CA ASN A 215 -13.76 0.28 -20.99
C ASN A 215 -13.02 0.36 -19.64
N PHE A 216 -13.18 1.49 -18.96
CA PHE A 216 -12.47 1.84 -17.73
C PHE A 216 -13.42 1.96 -16.54
N SER A 217 -13.03 1.36 -15.42
CA SER A 217 -13.79 1.40 -14.18
C SER A 217 -12.91 1.58 -12.94
N ILE A 218 -13.51 2.09 -11.87
CA ILE A 218 -12.85 2.21 -10.55
C ILE A 218 -13.71 1.49 -9.52
N GLU A 219 -13.09 0.62 -8.73
CA GLU A 219 -13.71 -0.11 -7.63
C GLU A 219 -13.12 0.36 -6.29
N PRO A 220 -13.87 1.13 -5.48
CA PRO A 220 -13.44 1.49 -4.13
C PRO A 220 -13.51 0.27 -3.21
N ILE A 221 -12.35 -0.28 -2.83
CA ILE A 221 -12.25 -1.48 -1.99
C ILE A 221 -11.98 -1.16 -0.52
N ALA A 222 -11.51 0.06 -0.22
CA ALA A 222 -11.45 0.60 1.13
C ALA A 222 -11.48 2.15 1.08
N LEU A 223 -12.11 2.85 2.01
CA LEU A 223 -12.92 2.38 3.13
C LEU A 223 -14.42 2.56 2.85
N THR A 224 -15.24 1.50 2.91
CA THR A 224 -16.70 1.60 2.70
C THR A 224 -17.50 1.76 4.00
N ARG A 225 -18.78 2.14 3.92
CA ARG A 225 -19.65 2.25 5.12
C ARG A 225 -19.85 0.92 5.83
N GLU A 226 -19.95 -0.16 5.06
CA GLU A 226 -20.09 -1.52 5.56
C GLU A 226 -18.84 -1.92 6.35
N GLN A 227 -17.66 -1.57 5.83
CA GLN A 227 -16.38 -1.80 6.50
C GLN A 227 -16.23 -0.93 7.76
N ILE A 228 -16.68 0.33 7.74
CA ILE A 228 -16.71 1.18 8.93
C ILE A 228 -17.57 0.56 10.04
N LYS A 229 -18.76 0.05 9.70
CA LYS A 229 -19.63 -0.64 10.66
C LYS A 229 -18.99 -1.91 11.21
N LYS A 230 -18.32 -2.68 10.34
CA LYS A 230 -17.71 -3.97 10.68
C LYS A 230 -16.46 -3.83 11.55
N TYR A 231 -15.51 -3.00 11.13
CA TYR A 231 -14.20 -2.88 11.79
C TYR A 231 -14.15 -1.78 12.85
N LYS A 232 -15.18 -0.92 12.91
CA LYS A 232 -15.30 0.18 13.88
C LYS A 232 -14.02 1.03 14.02
N PRO A 233 -13.40 1.48 12.90
CA PRO A 233 -12.25 2.37 13.01
C PRO A 233 -12.65 3.67 13.74
N PRO A 234 -11.72 4.29 14.50
CA PRO A 234 -11.98 5.54 15.21
C PRO A 234 -12.47 6.63 14.25
N PRO A 235 -13.60 7.29 14.53
CA PRO A 235 -14.11 8.37 13.70
C PRO A 235 -13.35 9.68 13.97
N ASN A 236 -13.21 10.49 12.92
CA ASN A 236 -12.80 11.88 13.01
C ASN A 236 -13.99 12.80 12.68
N PRO A 237 -13.99 14.07 13.15
CA PRO A 237 -14.89 15.07 12.61
C PRO A 237 -14.61 15.26 11.11
N ALA A 238 -15.66 15.39 10.29
CA ALA A 238 -15.49 15.72 8.88
C ALA A 238 -14.66 17.01 8.75
N LYS A 239 -13.71 17.03 7.79
CA LYS A 239 -12.82 18.16 7.52
C LYS A 239 -13.65 19.36 7.03
N VAL A 240 -14.24 20.13 7.94
CA VAL A 240 -15.18 21.24 7.67
C VAL A 240 -14.57 22.38 6.85
N THR A 241 -13.25 22.48 6.81
CA THR A 241 -12.52 23.44 5.96
C THR A 241 -12.38 22.97 4.51
N ASP A 242 -12.70 21.71 4.21
CA ASP A 242 -12.71 21.19 2.85
C ASP A 242 -13.86 21.84 2.07
N PRO A 243 -13.63 22.43 0.89
CA PRO A 243 -14.69 23.02 0.08
C PRO A 243 -15.83 22.03 -0.25
N ARG A 244 -15.54 20.72 -0.24
CA ARG A 244 -16.49 19.63 -0.53
C ARG A 244 -17.22 19.14 0.71
N ALA A 245 -16.88 19.65 1.89
CA ALA A 245 -17.46 19.20 3.16
C ALA A 245 -18.98 19.35 3.20
N LYS A 246 -19.55 20.41 2.60
CA LYS A 246 -21.00 20.63 2.62
C LYS A 246 -21.77 19.49 1.94
N GLU A 247 -21.33 19.12 0.74
CA GLU A 247 -21.93 18.02 -0.02
C GLU A 247 -21.68 16.68 0.65
N PHE A 248 -20.46 16.46 1.13
CA PHE A 248 -20.13 15.27 1.89
C PHE A 248 -21.01 15.12 3.12
N ILE A 249 -21.18 16.16 3.94
CA ILE A 249 -21.99 16.09 5.16
C ILE A 249 -23.45 15.77 4.84
N ARG A 250 -23.99 16.35 3.76
CA ARG A 250 -25.36 16.09 3.31
C ARG A 250 -25.57 14.62 2.91
N ASN A 251 -24.61 14.01 2.22
CA ASN A 251 -24.75 12.66 1.66
C ASN A 251 -24.20 11.57 2.60
N HIS A 252 -23.18 11.90 3.40
CA HIS A 252 -22.33 10.98 4.15
C HIS A 252 -22.35 11.18 5.67
N GLY A 253 -22.81 12.34 6.14
CA GLY A 253 -22.83 12.72 7.55
C GLY A 253 -21.57 13.47 7.99
N SER A 254 -21.52 13.87 9.26
CA SER A 254 -20.49 14.78 9.81
C SER A 254 -19.22 14.09 10.31
N LYS A 255 -19.04 12.80 10.02
CA LYS A 255 -17.89 12.00 10.45
C LYS A 255 -17.08 11.54 9.25
N SER A 256 -15.77 11.48 9.42
CA SER A 256 -14.83 10.90 8.47
C SER A 256 -14.03 9.76 9.11
N TRP A 257 -13.44 8.92 8.27
CA TRP A 257 -12.60 7.81 8.72
C TRP A 257 -11.39 7.66 7.82
N GLU A 258 -10.29 7.32 8.45
CA GLU A 258 -9.00 7.20 7.78
C GLU A 258 -8.76 5.72 7.45
N VAL A 259 -8.31 5.41 6.23
CA VAL A 259 -8.08 4.01 5.80
C VAL A 259 -6.94 3.34 6.56
N ASP A 260 -5.96 4.12 7.04
CA ASP A 260 -4.86 3.65 7.88
C ASP A 260 -5.26 3.31 9.32
N ALA A 261 -6.52 3.57 9.69
CA ALA A 261 -7.10 3.08 10.93
C ALA A 261 -7.49 1.59 10.86
N LEU A 262 -7.57 1.00 9.65
CA LEU A 262 -7.74 -0.44 9.50
C LEU A 262 -6.44 -1.18 9.83
N ARG A 263 -6.58 -2.38 10.40
CA ARG A 263 -5.42 -3.25 10.64
C ARG A 263 -4.78 -3.68 9.31
N PRO A 264 -3.44 -3.81 9.23
CA PRO A 264 -2.73 -4.27 8.04
C PRO A 264 -3.26 -5.59 7.45
N ASP A 265 -3.58 -6.58 8.29
CA ASP A 265 -4.13 -7.87 7.84
C ASP A 265 -5.50 -7.72 7.15
N VAL A 266 -6.32 -6.77 7.63
CA VAL A 266 -7.60 -6.45 7.00
C VAL A 266 -7.39 -5.82 5.64
N LEU A 267 -6.46 -4.85 5.52
CA LEU A 267 -6.13 -4.20 4.24
C LEU A 267 -5.56 -5.21 3.23
N SER A 268 -4.64 -6.08 3.68
CA SER A 268 -4.07 -7.13 2.85
C SER A 268 -5.14 -8.08 2.33
N ARG A 269 -6.08 -8.52 3.18
CA ARG A 269 -7.17 -9.39 2.75
C ARG A 269 -8.15 -8.70 1.80
N LEU A 270 -8.54 -7.45 2.08
CA LEU A 270 -9.43 -6.69 1.19
C LEU A 270 -8.84 -6.55 -0.22
N LEU A 271 -7.54 -6.29 -0.31
CA LEU A 271 -6.85 -6.19 -1.59
C LEU A 271 -6.67 -7.55 -2.27
N ASP A 272 -6.27 -8.60 -1.54
CA ASP A 272 -6.11 -9.95 -2.10
C ASP A 272 -7.45 -10.49 -2.63
N ASP A 273 -8.53 -10.35 -1.85
CA ASP A 273 -9.89 -10.74 -2.25
C ASP A 273 -10.33 -10.00 -3.51
N ALA A 274 -10.08 -8.69 -3.59
CA ALA A 274 -10.45 -7.86 -4.74
C ALA A 274 -9.63 -8.15 -6.00
N ILE A 275 -8.34 -8.47 -5.88
CA ILE A 275 -7.54 -8.90 -7.03
C ILE A 275 -8.05 -10.27 -7.51
N ARG A 276 -8.20 -11.24 -6.60
CA ARG A 276 -8.69 -12.60 -6.91
C ARG A 276 -10.05 -12.60 -7.62
N SER A 277 -10.96 -11.71 -7.21
CA SER A 277 -12.28 -11.63 -7.85
C SER A 277 -12.26 -11.05 -9.27
N ASN A 278 -11.13 -10.50 -9.71
CA ASN A 278 -10.96 -9.83 -10.99
C ASN A 278 -9.88 -10.47 -11.88
N ILE A 279 -9.27 -11.56 -11.45
CA ILE A 279 -8.34 -12.35 -12.27
C ILE A 279 -8.94 -13.73 -12.53
N ASP A 280 -8.63 -14.25 -13.71
CA ASP A 280 -8.77 -15.66 -14.02
C ASP A 280 -7.62 -16.43 -13.34
N GLU A 281 -7.96 -17.28 -12.37
CA GLU A 281 -6.98 -18.08 -11.62
C GLU A 281 -6.27 -19.10 -12.50
N ASP A 282 -6.92 -19.64 -13.53
CA ASP A 282 -6.30 -20.62 -14.44
C ASP A 282 -5.24 -19.93 -15.30
N VAL A 283 -5.57 -18.79 -15.91
CA VAL A 283 -4.60 -17.98 -16.69
C VAL A 283 -3.43 -17.54 -15.81
N PHE A 284 -3.70 -17.15 -14.57
CA PHE A 284 -2.66 -16.78 -13.61
C PHE A 284 -1.74 -17.97 -13.31
N ASN A 285 -2.31 -19.14 -12.99
CA ASN A 285 -1.56 -20.33 -12.66
C ASN A 285 -0.72 -20.84 -13.84
N GLU A 286 -1.22 -20.76 -15.07
CA GLU A 286 -0.43 -21.08 -16.27
C GLU A 286 0.84 -20.22 -16.39
N VAL A 287 0.75 -18.93 -16.06
CA VAL A 287 1.93 -18.04 -16.04
C VAL A 287 2.91 -18.47 -14.96
N ILE A 288 2.43 -18.80 -13.76
CA ILE A 288 3.27 -19.28 -12.65
C ILE A 288 3.97 -20.60 -13.01
N GLU A 289 3.27 -21.55 -13.62
CA GLU A 289 3.87 -22.81 -14.06
C GLU A 289 4.96 -22.59 -15.11
N ARG A 290 4.72 -21.67 -16.05
CA ARG A 290 5.72 -21.27 -17.04
C ARG A 290 6.93 -20.60 -16.39
N GLU A 291 6.71 -19.68 -15.45
CA GLU A 291 7.79 -19.05 -14.66
C GLU A 291 8.68 -20.10 -13.98
N GLU A 292 8.08 -21.08 -13.31
CA GLU A 292 8.84 -22.13 -12.63
C GLU A 292 9.58 -23.06 -13.61
N SER A 293 8.97 -23.39 -14.75
CA SER A 293 9.64 -24.12 -15.83
C SER A 293 10.86 -23.36 -16.36
N ASP A 294 10.74 -22.05 -16.57
CA ASP A 294 11.83 -21.21 -17.04
C ASP A 294 12.92 -21.06 -15.98
N LYS A 295 12.58 -20.94 -14.69
CA LYS A 295 13.55 -20.98 -13.59
C LYS A 295 14.32 -22.30 -13.52
N VAL A 296 13.69 -23.45 -13.79
CA VAL A 296 14.40 -24.74 -13.88
C VAL A 296 15.40 -24.74 -15.02
N LYS A 297 15.04 -24.22 -16.19
CA LYS A 297 15.97 -24.05 -17.32
C LYS A 297 17.11 -23.10 -16.98
N LEU A 298 16.83 -21.97 -16.33
CA LEU A 298 17.87 -21.03 -15.92
C LEU A 298 18.83 -21.64 -14.89
N LYS A 299 18.33 -22.45 -13.95
CA LYS A 299 19.17 -23.18 -12.99
C LYS A 299 20.09 -24.19 -13.67
N SER A 300 19.67 -24.83 -14.75
CA SER A 300 20.54 -25.77 -15.47
C SER A 300 21.75 -25.07 -16.10
N LEU A 301 21.62 -23.78 -16.44
CA LEU A 301 22.74 -22.96 -16.94
C LEU A 301 23.84 -22.76 -15.90
N MET A 302 23.53 -22.88 -14.61
CA MET A 302 24.55 -22.80 -13.54
C MET A 302 25.55 -23.96 -13.60
N SER A 303 25.23 -25.07 -14.28
CA SER A 303 26.15 -26.21 -14.43
C SER A 303 27.36 -25.92 -15.35
N TYR A 304 27.35 -24.78 -16.05
CA TYR A 304 28.44 -24.34 -16.93
C TYR A 304 29.42 -23.36 -16.27
N LEU A 305 29.23 -23.05 -14.99
CA LEU A 305 30.13 -22.26 -14.16
C LEU A 305 30.95 -23.18 -13.24
#